data_AF-A0A7C5AEU4-F1
#
_entry.id   AF-A0A7C5AEU4-F1
#
_cell.length_a   1.000
_cell.length_b   1.000
_cell.length_c   1.000
_cell.angle_alpha   90.00
_cell.angle_beta   90.00
_cell.angle_gamma   90.00
#
_symmetry.space_group_name_H-M   'P 1'
#
loop_
_entity.id
_entity.type
_entity.pdbx_description
1 polymer ?
#
loop_
_entity_poly.entity_id
_entity_poly.type
_entity_poly.pdbx_seq_one_letter_code
_entity_poly.pdbx_strand_id
1 'polypeptide(L)' 'DGERLSRLSRRERQIFELVADGWTTRAIAESLGITPRTVEVHRHNVVAKLEVPNTAALIKLAIRTGVTRI' A
#
# COMPACT_ATOMS: atom_id res chain seq x y z
N ASP A 1 8.17 -4.86 12.60
CA ASP A 1 7.56 -4.42 11.33
C ASP A 1 8.01 -3.03 10.83
N GLY A 2 8.38 -2.07 11.68
CA GLY A 2 8.88 -0.75 11.23
C GLY A 2 10.05 -0.80 10.24
N GLU A 3 10.93 -1.80 10.36
CA GLU A 3 12.04 -2.07 9.44
C GLU A 3 11.59 -2.59 8.04
N ARG A 4 10.42 -3.24 7.95
CA ARG A 4 9.90 -3.69 6.65
C ARG A 4 9.31 -2.52 5.88
N LEU A 5 8.64 -1.61 6.60
CA LEU A 5 8.06 -0.40 6.01
C LEU A 5 9.15 0.54 5.46
N SER A 6 10.33 0.62 6.07
CA SER A 6 11.44 1.46 5.57
C SER A 6 11.97 1.04 4.20
N ARG A 7 11.69 -0.20 3.74
CA ARG A 7 12.03 -0.69 2.39
C ARG A 7 11.14 -0.10 1.30
N LEU A 8 10.01 0.50 1.66
CA LEU A 8 9.11 1.16 0.71
C LEU A 8 9.63 2.54 0.32
N SER A 9 9.61 2.82 -0.99
CA SER A 9 9.76 4.18 -1.48
C SER A 9 8.59 5.06 -1.01
N ARG A 10 8.76 6.39 -1.12
CA ARG A 10 7.68 7.34 -0.76
C ARG A 10 6.35 7.03 -1.45
N ARG A 11 6.37 6.74 -2.76
CA ARG A 11 5.15 6.45 -3.53
C ARG A 11 4.52 5.11 -3.14
N GLU A 12 5.34 4.09 -2.90
CA GLU A 12 4.86 2.79 -2.41
C GLU A 12 4.25 2.90 -1.02
N ARG A 13 4.82 3.72 -0.14
CA ARG A 13 4.27 3.99 1.19
C ARG A 13 2.93 4.72 1.13
N GLN A 14 2.82 5.76 0.30
CA GLN A 14 1.55 6.46 0.06
C GLN A 14 0.46 5.49 -0.42
N ILE A 15 0.80 4.61 -1.36
CA ILE A 15 -0.17 3.64 -1.89
C ILE A 15 -0.51 2.59 -0.82
N PHE A 16 0.45 2.15 -0.03
CA PHE A 16 0.21 1.26 1.11
C PHE A 16 -0.77 1.88 2.12
N GLU A 17 -0.58 3.14 2.51
CA GLU A 17 -1.44 3.88 3.43
C GLU A 17 -2.87 4.02 2.88
N LEU A 18 -3.02 4.47 1.63
CA LEU A 18 -4.35 4.63 1.03
C LEU A 18 -5.08 3.29 0.85
N VAL A 19 -4.37 2.23 0.46
CA VAL A 19 -4.95 0.89 0.36
C VAL A 19 -5.34 0.38 1.74
N ALA A 20 -4.52 0.64 2.76
CA ALA A 20 -4.83 0.30 4.14
C ALA A 20 -6.12 0.99 4.57
N ASP A 21 -6.28 2.28 4.25
CA ASP A 21 -7.46 3.14 4.46
C ASP A 21 -8.71 2.72 3.64
N GLY A 22 -8.64 1.63 2.89
CA GLY A 22 -9.77 1.09 2.13
C GLY A 22 -10.04 1.80 0.80
N TRP A 23 -9.12 2.63 0.32
CA TRP A 23 -9.29 3.30 -0.97
C TRP A 23 -9.23 2.32 -2.13
N THR A 24 -10.09 2.54 -3.14
CA THR A 24 -10.06 1.76 -4.38
C THR A 24 -8.88 2.19 -5.25
N THR A 25 -8.37 1.28 -6.10
CA THR A 25 -7.29 1.59 -7.06
C THR A 25 -7.59 2.84 -7.89
N ARG A 26 -8.86 3.05 -8.25
CA ARG A 26 -9.29 4.22 -9.01
C ARG A 26 -9.21 5.51 -8.19
N ALA A 27 -9.72 5.51 -6.96
CA ALA A 27 -9.65 6.69 -6.09
C ALA A 27 -8.20 7.07 -5.76
N ILE A 28 -7.32 6.08 -5.58
CA ILE A 28 -5.88 6.31 -5.38
C ILE A 28 -5.25 6.93 -6.63
N ALA A 29 -5.60 6.42 -7.81
CA ALA A 29 -5.09 6.92 -9.08
C ALA A 29 -5.47 8.39 -9.30
N GLU A 30 -6.75 8.72 -9.07
CA GLU A 30 -7.27 10.09 -9.16
C GLU A 30 -6.60 11.02 -8.14
N SER A 31 -6.48 10.58 -6.88
CA SER A 31 -5.84 11.35 -5.79
C SER A 31 -4.35 11.63 -6.04
N LEU A 32 -3.62 10.66 -6.59
CA LEU A 32 -2.18 10.77 -6.82
C LEU A 32 -1.80 11.31 -8.22
N GLY A 33 -2.79 11.59 -9.08
CA GLY A 33 -2.59 12.08 -10.44
C GLY A 33 -1.89 11.06 -11.35
N ILE A 34 -2.12 9.77 -11.14
CA ILE A 34 -1.50 8.68 -11.90
C ILE A 34 -2.56 7.75 -12.49
N THR A 35 -2.15 6.80 -13.34
CA THR A 35 -3.10 5.84 -13.92
C THR A 35 -3.40 4.69 -12.92
N PRO A 36 -4.59 4.05 -12.99
CA PRO A 36 -4.89 2.86 -12.20
C PRO A 36 -3.85 1.74 -12.39
N ARG A 37 -3.35 1.58 -13.62
CA ARG A 37 -2.27 0.63 -13.94
C ARG A 37 -0.99 0.95 -13.17
N THR A 38 -0.63 2.22 -13.03
CA THR A 38 0.53 2.65 -12.23
C THR A 38 0.33 2.31 -10.76
N VAL A 39 -0.88 2.49 -10.22
CA VAL A 39 -1.21 2.09 -8.84
C VAL A 39 -1.03 0.59 -8.64
N GLU A 40 -1.51 -0.24 -9.58
CA GLU A 40 -1.34 -1.70 -9.51
C GLU A 40 0.13 -2.14 -9.49
N VAL A 41 0.96 -1.52 -10.35
CA VAL A 41 2.42 -1.79 -10.36
C VAL A 41 3.04 -1.46 -9.01
N HIS A 42 2.72 -0.30 -8.44
CA HIS A 42 3.22 0.05 -7.10
C HIS A 42 2.70 -0.90 -6.02
N ARG A 43 1.41 -1.29 -6.05
CA ARG A 43 0.86 -2.28 -5.11
C ARG A 43 1.58 -3.61 -5.20
N HIS A 44 1.86 -4.10 -6.39
CA HIS A 44 2.63 -5.32 -6.60
C HIS A 44 4.03 -5.20 -5.98
N ASN A 45 4.72 -4.09 -6.20
CA ASN A 45 6.04 -3.85 -5.62
C ASN A 45 6.00 -3.75 -4.09
N VAL A 46 4.97 -3.13 -3.52
CA VAL A 46 4.76 -3.10 -2.06
C VAL A 46 4.59 -4.51 -1.52
N VAL A 47 3.73 -5.32 -2.13
CA VAL A 47 3.47 -6.72 -1.72
C VAL A 47 4.75 -7.54 -1.76
N ALA A 48 5.53 -7.41 -2.84
CA ALA A 48 6.82 -8.08 -3.00
C ALA A 48 7.84 -7.61 -1.94
N LYS A 49 8.00 -6.31 -1.72
CA LYS A 49 8.96 -5.74 -0.76
C LYS A 49 8.61 -6.03 0.71
N LEU A 50 7.32 -6.10 1.01
CA LEU A 50 6.83 -6.45 2.33
C LEU A 50 6.68 -7.96 2.49
N GLU A 51 6.97 -8.78 1.47
CA GLU A 51 6.90 -10.24 1.51
C GLU A 51 5.55 -10.73 2.07
N VAL A 52 4.46 -10.12 1.59
CA VAL A 52 3.10 -10.51 1.95
C VAL A 52 2.42 -11.19 0.76
N PRO A 53 1.48 -12.12 0.98
CA PRO A 53 0.89 -12.90 -0.12
C PRO A 53 -0.12 -12.12 -0.97
N ASN A 54 -0.77 -11.09 -0.42
CA ASN A 54 -1.82 -10.34 -1.11
C ASN A 54 -2.19 -9.05 -0.38
N THR A 55 -3.12 -8.28 -0.96
CA THR A 55 -3.67 -7.06 -0.37
C THR A 55 -4.35 -7.29 0.98
N ALA A 56 -5.05 -8.41 1.20
CA ALA A 56 -5.67 -8.65 2.50
C ALA A 56 -4.60 -8.79 3.61
N ALA A 57 -3.49 -9.45 3.31
CA ALA A 57 -2.33 -9.51 4.21
C ALA A 57 -1.65 -8.15 4.37
N LEU A 58 -1.63 -7.32 3.32
CA LEU A 58 -1.17 -5.93 3.36
C LEU A 58 -1.97 -5.09 4.38
N ILE A 59 -3.30 -5.18 4.33
CA ILE A 59 -4.21 -4.47 5.24
C ILE A 59 -4.02 -4.96 6.68
N LYS A 60 -3.95 -6.28 6.90
CA LYS A 60 -3.64 -6.85 8.22
C LYS A 60 -2.31 -6.34 8.78
N LEU A 61 -1.29 -6.22 7.93
CA LEU A 61 0.00 -5.66 8.30
C LEU A 61 -0.12 -4.18 8.67
N ALA A 62 -0.91 -3.39 7.93
CA ALA A 62 -1.14 -1.98 8.23
C ALA A 62 -1.82 -1.77 9.59
N ILE A 63 -2.81 -2.60 9.93
CA ILE A 63 -3.47 -2.61 11.25
C ILE A 63 -2.46 -2.98 12.34
N ARG A 64 -1.70 -4.07 12.15
CA ARG A 64 -0.69 -4.53 13.13
C ARG A 64 0.43 -3.52 13.39
N THR A 65 0.76 -2.72 12.37
CA THR A 65 1.80 -1.70 12.44
C THR A 65 1.31 -0.34 12.92
N GLY A 66 -0.01 -0.18 13.11
CA GLY A 66 -0.62 1.09 13.50
C GLY A 66 -0.59 2.15 12.39
N VAL A 67 -0.37 1.74 11.14
CA VAL A 67 -0.40 2.65 9.98
C VAL A 67 -1.83 3.10 9.68
N THR A 68 -2.82 2.23 9.94
CA THR A 68 -4.24 2.59 9.92
C THR A 68 -4.96 1.98 11.14
N ARG A 69 -6.11 2.54 11.52
CA ARG A 69 -6.90 2.15 12.72
C ARG A 69 -8.33 1.69 12.42
N ILE A 70 -8.65 1.44 11.16
CA ILE A 70 -9.99 1.00 10.72
C ILE A 70 -10.39 -0.33 11.36
#